data_AF-A0A4Y2SR96-F1
#
_entry.id   AF-A0A4Y2SR96-F1
#
_cell.length_a   1.000
_cell.length_b   1.000
_cell.length_c   1.000
_cell.angle_alpha   90.00
_cell.angle_beta   90.00
_cell.angle_gamma   90.00
#
_symmetry.space_group_name_H-M   'P 1'
#
loop_
_entity.id
_entity.type
_entity.pdbx_description
1 polymer ?
#
loop_
_entity_poly.entity_id
_entity_poly.type
_entity_poly.pdbx_seq_one_letter_code
_entity_poly.pdbx_strand_id
1 'polypeptide(L)'
;MAGSNRSGDLADAQKSIPAGTLAAQLTTSFVYCSGVFLFAASYNNLFLRDKFGESVGGNLAVALLAWPHPLVIVIGSLLSTIGAGIQSLTGAPRLLQAIARDGIIPFLNVFEYSNSRNEPTKALFLTLTICECGILIGNLDHIAPILTMCFLMCYMFVNLACTLQSLLKTPNWRPRFRCYHWSMSLLGVLLCLAVMFISSWYYALASMALAGLIYKYIEFRGAEKEWGDGIRGLALSAARYSLLRLEEGPPHTKNWRPQILVLCKLNSDLVPKHRKLIAFASQLKAGK
;
A
#
# COMPACT_ATOMS: atom_id res chain seq x y z
N MET A 1 -5.66 -8.80 0.26
CA MET A 1 -6.57 -7.70 -0.13
C MET A 1 -7.95 -8.18 -0.59
N ALA A 2 -8.12 -9.38 -1.16
CA ALA A 2 -9.45 -9.87 -1.59
C ALA A 2 -10.54 -9.86 -0.49
N GLY A 3 -10.17 -10.11 0.77
CA GLY A 3 -11.11 -10.14 1.90
C GLY A 3 -11.81 -8.80 2.20
N SER A 4 -11.26 -7.67 1.76
CA SER A 4 -11.87 -6.34 1.95
C SER A 4 -12.67 -5.85 0.74
N ASN A 5 -12.62 -6.54 -0.41
CA ASN A 5 -13.27 -6.07 -1.64
C ASN A 5 -14.81 -6.05 -1.56
N ARG A 6 -15.40 -6.75 -0.59
CA ARG A 6 -16.86 -6.77 -0.32
C ARG A 6 -17.19 -6.17 1.04
N SER A 7 -16.43 -5.19 1.50
CA SER A 7 -16.64 -4.58 2.81
C SER A 7 -18.02 -3.94 2.98
N GLY A 8 -18.65 -3.48 1.90
CA GLY A 8 -19.99 -2.88 1.91
C GLY A 8 -21.15 -3.86 2.13
N ASP A 9 -20.93 -5.16 1.88
CA ASP A 9 -21.96 -6.19 1.97
C ASP A 9 -21.90 -7.00 3.28
N LEU A 10 -20.93 -6.70 4.15
CA LEU A 10 -20.72 -7.42 5.41
C LEU A 10 -21.61 -6.86 6.51
N ALA A 11 -22.29 -7.74 7.25
CA ALA A 11 -23.09 -7.37 8.43
C ALA A 11 -22.24 -6.67 9.52
N ASP A 12 -21.01 -7.14 9.75
CA ASP A 12 -20.00 -6.46 10.56
C ASP A 12 -18.62 -6.59 9.91
N ALA A 13 -18.24 -5.57 9.15
CA ALA A 13 -16.95 -5.50 8.47
C ALA A 13 -15.75 -5.42 9.45
N GLN A 14 -15.92 -4.79 10.62
CA GLN A 14 -14.81 -4.55 11.55
C GLN A 14 -14.32 -5.85 12.19
N LYS A 15 -15.23 -6.77 12.48
CA LYS A 15 -14.89 -8.09 13.03
C LYS A 15 -14.57 -9.11 11.94
N SER A 16 -15.31 -9.10 10.83
CA SER A 16 -15.22 -10.16 9.80
C SER A 16 -13.94 -10.07 8.97
N ILE A 17 -13.49 -8.86 8.61
CA ILE A 17 -12.31 -8.68 7.76
C ILE A 17 -11.04 -9.21 8.43
N PRO A 18 -10.70 -8.85 9.69
CA PRO A 18 -9.49 -9.37 10.34
C PRO A 18 -9.54 -10.88 10.56
N ALA A 19 -10.66 -11.41 11.05
CA ALA A 19 -10.80 -12.84 11.33
C ALA A 19 -10.73 -13.68 10.05
N GLY A 20 -11.47 -13.29 9.01
CA GLY A 20 -11.48 -14.01 7.74
C GLY A 20 -10.14 -13.96 7.01
N THR A 21 -9.47 -12.80 7.02
CA THR A 21 -8.17 -12.66 6.35
C THR A 21 -7.07 -13.47 7.04
N LEU A 22 -7.02 -13.44 8.38
CA LEU A 22 -6.04 -14.22 9.14
C LEU A 22 -6.29 -15.73 9.03
N ALA A 23 -7.55 -16.16 9.13
CA ALA A 23 -7.91 -17.57 8.97
C ALA A 23 -7.54 -18.08 7.57
N ALA A 24 -7.87 -17.33 6.51
CA ALA A 24 -7.51 -17.69 5.14
C ALA A 24 -5.98 -17.79 4.96
N GLN A 25 -5.21 -16.85 5.52
CA GLN A 25 -3.75 -16.88 5.44
C GLN A 25 -3.15 -18.09 6.16
N LEU A 26 -3.68 -18.45 7.33
CA LEU A 26 -3.22 -19.63 8.08
C LEU A 26 -3.55 -20.92 7.33
N THR A 27 -4.76 -21.02 6.77
CA THR A 27 -5.18 -22.20 5.99
C THR A 27 -4.30 -22.38 4.75
N THR A 28 -4.06 -21.32 3.96
CA THR A 28 -3.21 -21.44 2.76
C THR A 28 -1.76 -21.74 3.12
N SER A 29 -1.23 -21.13 4.19
CA SER A 29 0.13 -21.42 4.67
C SER A 29 0.26 -22.88 5.11
N PHE A 30 -0.73 -23.42 5.82
CA PHE A 30 -0.76 -24.82 6.21
C PHE A 30 -0.79 -25.76 5.00
N VAL A 31 -1.63 -25.46 4.00
CA VAL A 31 -1.72 -26.24 2.75
C VAL A 31 -0.40 -26.20 1.98
N TYR A 32 0.25 -25.03 1.86
CA TYR A 32 1.55 -24.93 1.18
C TYR A 32 2.67 -25.67 1.92
N CYS A 33 2.78 -25.48 3.24
CA CYS A 33 3.81 -26.17 4.03
C CYS A 33 3.62 -27.69 4.02
N SER A 34 2.40 -28.17 4.25
CA SER A 34 2.10 -29.61 4.18
C SER A 34 2.35 -30.18 2.78
N GLY A 35 1.99 -29.44 1.73
CA GLY A 35 2.32 -29.80 0.35
C GLY A 35 3.81 -30.03 0.15
N VAL A 36 4.67 -29.10 0.59
CA VAL A 36 6.14 -29.24 0.49
C VAL A 36 6.63 -30.54 1.13
N PHE A 37 6.16 -30.87 2.34
CA PHE A 37 6.56 -32.12 3.02
C PHE A 37 6.06 -33.37 2.29
N LEU A 38 4.81 -33.37 1.83
CA LEU A 38 4.23 -34.51 1.11
C LEU A 38 4.91 -34.75 -0.24
N PHE A 39 5.22 -33.69 -0.99
CA PHE A 39 5.96 -33.80 -2.26
C PHE A 39 7.38 -34.32 -2.04
N ALA A 40 8.07 -33.83 -1.00
CA ALA A 40 9.41 -34.29 -0.66
C ALA A 40 9.44 -35.76 -0.22
N ALA A 41 8.39 -36.25 0.43
CA ALA A 41 8.29 -37.65 0.85
C ALA A 41 7.90 -38.60 -0.30
N SER A 42 7.17 -38.12 -1.31
CA SER A 42 6.55 -38.97 -2.35
C SER A 42 7.37 -39.07 -3.64
N TYR A 43 8.18 -38.06 -3.98
CA TYR A 43 8.91 -38.01 -5.25
C TYR A 43 10.43 -38.00 -5.07
N ASN A 44 11.12 -38.63 -6.01
CA ASN A 44 12.58 -38.54 -6.11
C ASN A 44 13.02 -37.13 -6.54
N ASN A 45 14.16 -36.67 -6.00
CA ASN A 45 14.73 -35.33 -6.25
C ASN A 45 14.95 -35.03 -7.75
N LEU A 46 15.32 -36.03 -8.55
CA LEU A 46 15.51 -35.82 -10.00
C LEU A 46 14.21 -35.49 -10.71
N PHE A 47 13.09 -36.12 -10.33
CA PHE A 47 11.80 -35.89 -10.95
C PHE A 47 11.23 -34.50 -10.60
N LEU A 48 11.43 -34.03 -9.36
CA LEU A 48 10.99 -32.71 -8.92
C LEU A 48 11.65 -31.54 -9.68
N ARG A 49 12.78 -31.78 -10.36
CA ARG A 49 13.50 -30.77 -11.15
C ARG A 49 13.03 -30.70 -12.61
N ASP A 50 12.24 -31.67 -13.05
CA ASP A 50 11.68 -31.71 -14.39
C ASP A 50 10.33 -30.96 -14.42
N LYS A 51 10.36 -29.69 -14.85
CA LYS A 51 9.20 -28.80 -14.86
C LYS A 51 8.05 -29.30 -15.75
N PHE A 52 8.37 -29.93 -16.88
CA PHE A 52 7.38 -30.37 -17.87
C PHE A 52 7.02 -31.85 -17.75
N GLY A 53 7.71 -32.60 -16.88
CA GLY A 53 7.42 -34.00 -16.65
C GLY A 53 7.72 -34.87 -17.88
N GLU A 54 8.71 -34.50 -18.69
CA GLU A 54 9.15 -35.29 -19.85
C GLU A 54 9.52 -36.71 -19.43
N SER A 55 10.07 -36.86 -18.22
CA SER A 55 10.44 -38.14 -17.60
C SER A 55 9.25 -39.10 -17.39
N VAL A 56 8.01 -38.60 -17.39
CA VAL A 56 6.77 -39.40 -17.19
C VAL A 56 5.77 -39.18 -18.33
N GLY A 57 6.29 -38.94 -19.54
CA GLY A 57 5.48 -38.81 -20.75
C GLY A 57 4.67 -37.51 -20.84
N GLY A 58 5.14 -36.43 -20.21
CA GLY A 58 4.54 -35.09 -20.29
C GLY A 58 3.36 -34.86 -19.32
N ASN A 59 3.20 -35.73 -18.32
CA ASN A 59 2.18 -35.56 -17.30
C ASN A 59 2.65 -34.63 -16.17
N LEU A 60 1.76 -33.80 -15.66
CA LEU A 60 2.03 -32.96 -14.50
C LEU A 60 2.35 -33.84 -13.27
N ALA A 61 3.49 -33.58 -12.62
CA ALA A 61 3.91 -34.29 -11.40
C ALA A 61 2.79 -34.37 -10.35
N VAL A 62 2.14 -33.23 -10.06
CA VAL A 62 1.04 -33.14 -9.10
C VAL A 62 -0.18 -33.99 -9.51
N ALA A 63 -0.43 -34.12 -10.81
CA ALA A 63 -1.59 -34.88 -11.31
C ALA A 63 -1.40 -36.39 -11.13
N LEU A 64 -0.16 -36.90 -11.15
CA LEU A 64 0.11 -38.32 -10.94
C LEU A 64 -0.17 -38.78 -9.52
N LEU A 65 -0.07 -37.88 -8.54
CA LEU A 65 -0.41 -38.16 -7.14
C LEU A 65 -1.93 -38.14 -6.88
N ALA A 66 -2.72 -37.65 -7.84
CA ALA A 66 -4.14 -37.39 -7.63
C ALA A 66 -4.98 -38.67 -7.76
N TRP A 67 -5.73 -38.95 -6.70
CA TRP A 67 -6.80 -39.94 -6.69
C TRP A 67 -8.15 -39.21 -6.81
N PRO A 68 -9.13 -39.65 -7.64
CA PRO A 68 -9.20 -40.94 -8.36
C PRO A 68 -8.63 -40.95 -9.79
N HIS A 69 -8.41 -39.81 -10.43
CA HIS A 69 -7.83 -39.76 -11.79
C HIS A 69 -6.99 -38.47 -12.00
N PRO A 70 -5.83 -38.52 -12.68
CA PRO A 70 -4.96 -37.35 -12.90
C PRO A 70 -5.64 -36.14 -13.57
N LEU A 71 -6.60 -36.39 -14.46
CA LEU A 71 -7.36 -35.35 -15.15
C LEU A 71 -8.13 -34.40 -14.22
N VAL A 72 -8.45 -34.84 -12.99
CA VAL A 72 -9.13 -33.99 -12.01
C VAL A 72 -8.29 -32.74 -11.68
N ILE A 73 -6.97 -32.91 -11.55
CA ILE A 73 -6.06 -31.78 -11.29
C ILE A 73 -5.89 -30.93 -12.54
N VAL A 74 -5.78 -31.54 -13.72
CA VAL A 74 -5.61 -30.79 -14.98
C VAL A 74 -6.83 -29.89 -15.23
N ILE A 75 -8.05 -30.45 -15.19
CA ILE A 75 -9.28 -29.70 -15.43
C ILE A 75 -9.54 -28.71 -14.29
N GLY A 76 -9.34 -29.13 -13.04
CA GLY A 76 -9.55 -28.28 -11.87
C GLY A 76 -8.62 -27.07 -11.84
N SER A 77 -7.33 -27.26 -12.14
CA SER A 77 -6.36 -26.16 -12.22
C SER A 77 -6.67 -25.22 -13.39
N LEU A 78 -7.05 -25.74 -14.56
CA LEU A 78 -7.47 -24.93 -15.70
C LEU A 78 -8.66 -24.02 -15.34
N LEU A 79 -9.75 -24.60 -14.82
CA LEU A 79 -10.93 -23.83 -14.41
C LEU A 79 -10.61 -22.81 -13.30
N SER A 80 -9.76 -23.19 -12.35
CA SER A 80 -9.30 -22.29 -11.28
C SER A 80 -8.51 -21.10 -11.83
N THR A 81 -7.57 -21.33 -12.76
CA THR A 81 -6.78 -20.27 -13.39
C THR A 81 -7.63 -19.32 -14.24
N ILE A 82 -8.59 -19.84 -15.01
CA ILE A 82 -9.56 -19.03 -15.77
C ILE A 82 -10.38 -18.16 -14.81
N GLY A 83 -10.89 -18.74 -13.72
CA GLY A 83 -11.63 -18.01 -12.69
C GLY A 83 -10.81 -16.88 -12.05
N ALA A 84 -9.56 -17.15 -11.67
CA ALA A 84 -8.65 -16.15 -11.11
C ALA A 84 -8.32 -15.03 -12.12
N GLY A 85 -8.17 -15.39 -13.41
CA GLY A 85 -7.99 -14.45 -14.51
C GLY A 85 -9.18 -13.50 -14.66
N ILE A 86 -10.40 -14.04 -14.73
CA ILE A 86 -11.64 -13.25 -14.84
C ILE A 86 -11.83 -12.33 -13.62
N GLN A 87 -11.54 -12.84 -12.42
CA GLN A 87 -11.60 -12.03 -11.20
C GLN A 87 -10.64 -10.84 -11.26
N SER A 88 -9.41 -11.06 -11.72
CA SER A 88 -8.40 -10.00 -11.85
C SER A 88 -8.76 -9.00 -12.94
N LEU A 89 -9.27 -9.49 -14.07
CA LEU A 89 -9.70 -8.66 -15.21
C LEU A 89 -10.91 -7.78 -14.88
N THR A 90 -11.80 -8.23 -14.00
CA THR A 90 -12.95 -7.42 -13.54
C THR A 90 -12.61 -6.52 -12.35
N GLY A 91 -11.64 -6.91 -11.51
CA GLY A 91 -11.23 -6.14 -10.33
C GLY A 91 -10.36 -4.93 -10.65
N ALA A 92 -9.35 -5.09 -11.51
CA ALA A 92 -8.39 -4.02 -11.80
C ALA A 92 -9.02 -2.75 -12.42
N PRO A 93 -9.95 -2.84 -13.40
CA PRO A 93 -10.62 -1.66 -13.97
C PRO A 93 -11.44 -0.89 -12.94
N ARG A 94 -12.09 -1.59 -12.01
CA ARG A 94 -12.91 -0.97 -10.95
C ARG A 94 -12.04 -0.20 -9.95
N LEU A 95 -10.87 -0.74 -9.60
CA LEU A 95 -9.90 -0.03 -8.76
C LEU A 95 -9.39 1.23 -9.47
N LEU A 96 -9.06 1.14 -10.76
CA LEU A 96 -8.61 2.29 -11.53
C LEU A 96 -9.71 3.36 -11.66
N GLN A 97 -10.96 2.94 -11.88
CA GLN A 97 -12.11 3.85 -11.93
C GLN A 97 -12.34 4.56 -10.58
N ALA A 98 -12.20 3.85 -9.46
CA ALA A 98 -12.32 4.45 -8.13
C ALA A 98 -11.27 5.55 -7.92
N ILE A 99 -10.01 5.28 -8.28
CA ILE A 99 -8.92 6.26 -8.21
C ILE A 99 -9.20 7.48 -9.10
N ALA A 100 -9.76 7.27 -10.29
CA ALA A 100 -10.12 8.36 -11.20
C ALA A 100 -11.26 9.23 -10.63
N ARG A 101 -12.27 8.64 -9.98
CA ARG A 101 -13.39 9.34 -9.35
C ARG A 101 -12.97 10.22 -8.17
N ASP A 102 -11.91 9.86 -7.46
CA ASP A 102 -11.39 10.69 -6.37
C ASP A 102 -10.78 12.02 -6.88
N GLY A 103 -10.49 12.12 -8.18
CA GLY A 103 -9.97 13.34 -8.81
C GLY A 103 -8.59 13.76 -8.28
N ILE A 104 -7.84 12.82 -7.70
CA ILE A 104 -6.51 13.04 -7.11
C ILE A 104 -5.47 13.24 -8.22
N ILE A 105 -5.61 12.51 -9.32
CA ILE A 105 -4.68 12.50 -10.44
C ILE A 105 -5.40 12.98 -11.71
N PRO A 106 -5.24 14.26 -12.12
CA PRO A 106 -6.04 14.87 -13.19
C PRO A 106 -5.99 14.13 -14.53
N PHE A 107 -4.84 13.56 -14.88
CA PHE A 107 -4.69 12.82 -16.14
C PHE A 107 -5.40 11.47 -16.14
N LEU A 108 -5.75 10.91 -14.96
CA LEU A 108 -6.55 9.70 -14.85
C LEU A 108 -8.06 9.96 -14.99
N ASN A 109 -8.52 11.21 -14.98
CA ASN A 109 -9.96 11.56 -15.05
C ASN A 109 -10.64 11.00 -16.33
N VAL A 110 -9.88 10.72 -17.39
CA VAL A 110 -10.39 10.06 -18.60
C VAL A 110 -10.99 8.68 -18.29
N PHE A 111 -10.46 7.98 -17.28
CA PHE A 111 -10.89 6.65 -16.85
C PHE A 111 -12.06 6.67 -15.86
N GLU A 112 -12.55 7.85 -15.46
CA GLU A 112 -13.74 8.00 -14.63
C GLU A 112 -15.01 7.53 -15.37
N TYR A 113 -15.01 7.72 -16.71
CA TYR A 113 -16.17 7.47 -17.57
C TYR A 113 -16.75 6.08 -17.32
N SER A 114 -18.06 6.07 -17.10
CA SER A 114 -18.82 4.89 -16.76
C SER A 114 -20.03 4.78 -17.69
N ASN A 115 -20.29 3.58 -18.20
CA ASN A 115 -21.50 3.34 -18.98
C ASN A 115 -22.75 3.36 -18.07
N SER A 116 -23.96 3.35 -18.64
CA SER A 116 -25.26 3.38 -17.95
C SER A 116 -25.40 2.30 -16.85
N ARG A 117 -24.67 1.18 -16.96
CA ARG A 117 -24.60 0.09 -15.97
C ARG A 117 -23.50 0.21 -14.92
N ASN A 118 -22.86 1.38 -14.79
CA ASN A 118 -21.69 1.61 -13.95
C ASN A 118 -20.44 0.77 -14.32
N GLU A 119 -20.29 0.38 -15.58
CA GLU A 119 -19.14 -0.40 -16.04
C GLU A 119 -18.00 0.50 -16.58
N PRO A 120 -16.75 0.28 -16.15
CA PRO A 120 -15.60 1.11 -16.52
C PRO A 120 -14.99 0.68 -17.86
N THR A 121 -15.60 1.07 -18.98
CA THR A 121 -15.19 0.63 -20.33
C THR A 121 -13.78 1.06 -20.72
N LYS A 122 -13.41 2.32 -20.45
CA LYS A 122 -12.07 2.84 -20.77
C LYS A 122 -10.97 2.22 -19.91
N ALA A 123 -11.23 2.04 -18.62
CA ALA A 123 -10.28 1.38 -17.73
C ALA A 123 -10.10 -0.10 -18.11
N LEU A 124 -11.18 -0.78 -18.54
CA LEU A 124 -11.11 -2.15 -19.03
C LEU A 124 -10.20 -2.26 -20.25
N PHE A 125 -10.32 -1.35 -21.22
CA PHE A 125 -9.45 -1.33 -22.39
C PHE A 125 -7.96 -1.14 -22.01
N LEU A 126 -7.66 -0.26 -21.05
CA LEU A 126 -6.29 -0.11 -20.53
C LEU A 126 -5.79 -1.41 -19.89
N THR A 127 -6.59 -2.05 -19.05
CA THR A 127 -6.18 -3.32 -18.42
C THR A 127 -5.95 -4.42 -19.44
N LEU A 128 -6.81 -4.53 -20.48
CA LEU A 128 -6.63 -5.49 -21.56
C LEU A 128 -5.32 -5.23 -22.31
N THR A 129 -5.00 -3.96 -22.60
CA THR A 129 -3.76 -3.59 -23.28
C THR A 129 -2.53 -3.98 -22.46
N ILE A 130 -2.54 -3.72 -21.14
CA ILE A 130 -1.44 -4.09 -20.24
C ILE A 130 -1.31 -5.62 -20.13
N CYS A 131 -2.44 -6.33 -20.02
CA CYS A 131 -2.45 -7.79 -20.01
C CYS A 131 -1.89 -8.38 -21.31
N GLU A 132 -2.27 -7.82 -22.46
CA GLU A 132 -1.78 -8.25 -23.77
C GLU A 132 -0.26 -8.09 -23.88
N CYS A 133 0.30 -6.96 -23.41
CA CYS A 133 1.76 -6.79 -23.32
C CYS A 133 2.42 -7.88 -22.46
N GLY A 134 1.77 -8.31 -21.38
CA GLY A 134 2.25 -9.42 -20.55
C GLY A 134 2.20 -10.76 -21.28
N ILE A 135 1.13 -11.04 -22.04
CA ILE A 135 0.97 -12.27 -22.83
C ILE A 135 2.05 -12.36 -23.92
N LEU A 136 2.38 -11.25 -24.58
CA LEU A 136 3.40 -11.19 -25.62
C LEU A 136 4.82 -11.56 -25.14
N ILE A 137 5.10 -11.46 -23.84
CA ILE A 137 6.39 -11.90 -23.27
C ILE A 137 6.53 -13.44 -23.35
N GLY A 138 5.42 -14.18 -23.39
CA GLY A 138 5.37 -15.62 -23.67
C GLY A 138 5.92 -16.55 -22.58
N ASN A 139 6.66 -16.03 -21.60
CA ASN A 139 7.25 -16.82 -20.51
C ASN A 139 6.84 -16.32 -19.12
N LEU A 140 6.15 -17.19 -18.37
CA LEU A 140 5.67 -16.90 -17.02
C LEU A 140 6.80 -16.62 -16.02
N ASP A 141 7.97 -17.24 -16.21
CA ASP A 141 9.11 -17.10 -15.29
C ASP A 141 9.70 -15.68 -15.33
N HIS A 142 9.53 -14.95 -16.45
CA HIS A 142 9.92 -13.53 -16.55
C HIS A 142 8.86 -12.58 -16.01
N ILE A 143 7.58 -12.96 -16.09
CA ILE A 143 6.44 -12.13 -15.63
C ILE A 143 6.32 -12.19 -14.10
N ALA A 144 6.56 -13.35 -13.50
CA ALA A 144 6.36 -13.55 -12.06
C ALA A 144 7.14 -12.56 -11.19
N PRO A 145 8.45 -12.32 -11.39
CA PRO A 145 9.20 -11.33 -10.60
C PRO A 145 8.63 -9.91 -10.69
N ILE A 146 8.15 -9.50 -11.88
CA ILE A 146 7.57 -8.17 -12.09
C ILE A 146 6.29 -8.00 -11.25
N LEU A 147 5.39 -8.98 -11.29
CA LEU A 147 4.18 -8.96 -10.46
C LEU A 147 4.53 -9.00 -8.97
N THR A 148 5.50 -9.84 -8.56
CA THR A 148 5.96 -9.92 -7.18
C THR A 148 6.47 -8.57 -6.68
N MET A 149 7.21 -7.81 -7.48
CA MET A 149 7.65 -6.45 -7.11
C MET A 149 6.46 -5.52 -6.85
N CYS A 150 5.46 -5.51 -7.74
CA CYS A 150 4.27 -4.66 -7.59
C CYS A 150 3.49 -4.99 -6.30
N PHE A 151 3.31 -6.28 -5.98
CA PHE A 151 2.62 -6.70 -4.76
C PHE A 151 3.43 -6.40 -3.50
N LEU A 152 4.73 -6.68 -3.48
CA LEU A 152 5.60 -6.38 -2.34
C LEU A 152 5.65 -4.88 -2.05
N MET A 153 5.68 -4.04 -3.09
CA MET A 153 5.66 -2.59 -2.94
C MET A 153 4.34 -2.11 -2.29
N CYS A 154 3.19 -2.67 -2.71
CA CYS A 154 1.90 -2.38 -2.09
C CYS A 154 1.89 -2.76 -0.59
N TYR A 155 2.36 -3.98 -0.26
CA TYR A 155 2.42 -4.44 1.12
C TYR A 155 3.41 -3.63 1.97
N MET A 156 4.54 -3.21 1.39
CA MET A 156 5.51 -2.32 2.03
C MET A 156 4.85 -0.99 2.40
N PHE A 157 4.16 -0.32 1.46
CA PHE A 157 3.55 0.99 1.74
C PHE A 157 2.40 0.92 2.74
N VAL A 158 1.57 -0.13 2.68
CA VAL A 158 0.51 -0.33 3.68
C VAL A 158 1.12 -0.49 5.08
N ASN A 159 2.15 -1.32 5.22
CA ASN A 159 2.83 -1.51 6.50
C ASN A 159 3.56 -0.25 6.97
N LEU A 160 4.22 0.48 6.07
CA LEU A 160 4.92 1.72 6.37
C LEU A 160 3.95 2.81 6.83
N ALA A 161 2.81 2.97 6.15
CA ALA A 161 1.77 3.91 6.55
C ALA A 161 1.24 3.60 7.95
N CYS A 162 0.90 2.33 8.24
CA CYS A 162 0.45 1.91 9.57
C CYS A 162 1.51 2.20 10.66
N THR A 163 2.78 1.92 10.38
CA THR A 163 3.89 2.20 11.31
C THR A 163 4.04 3.70 11.55
N LEU A 164 4.11 4.52 10.49
CA LEU A 164 4.27 5.97 10.60
C LEU A 164 3.09 6.63 11.33
N GLN A 165 1.85 6.24 11.03
CA GLN A 165 0.66 6.78 11.69
C GLN A 165 0.65 6.49 13.21
N SER A 166 1.06 5.29 13.61
CA SER A 166 1.21 4.92 15.03
C SER A 166 2.34 5.66 15.74
N LEU A 167 3.50 5.82 15.09
CA LEU A 167 4.66 6.52 15.67
C LEU A 167 4.46 8.04 15.74
N LEU A 168 3.85 8.62 14.71
CA LEU A 168 3.59 10.05 14.62
C LEU A 168 2.35 10.49 15.41
N LYS A 169 1.58 9.53 15.95
CA LYS A 169 0.30 9.77 16.65
C LYS A 169 -0.60 10.67 15.81
N THR A 170 -0.87 10.25 14.58
CA THR A 170 -1.83 10.96 13.71
C THR A 170 -3.19 11.09 14.41
N PRO A 171 -3.84 12.27 14.41
CA PRO A 171 -5.02 12.54 15.25
C PRO A 171 -6.16 11.51 15.13
N ASN A 172 -6.43 11.05 13.90
CA ASN A 172 -7.54 10.14 13.62
C ASN A 172 -7.16 8.63 13.68
N TRP A 173 -5.92 8.30 14.06
CA TRP A 173 -5.45 6.91 14.05
C TRP A 173 -5.54 6.26 15.43
N ARG A 174 -6.55 5.40 15.61
CA ARG A 174 -6.78 4.66 16.86
C ARG A 174 -7.13 3.19 16.55
N PRO A 175 -6.14 2.36 16.19
CA PRO A 175 -6.39 0.96 15.86
C PRO A 175 -6.93 0.20 17.07
N ARG A 176 -8.16 -0.33 16.96
CA ARG A 176 -8.85 -1.06 18.03
C ARG A 176 -8.55 -2.57 18.06
N PHE A 177 -7.79 -3.06 17.09
CA PHE A 177 -7.49 -4.49 16.99
C PHE A 177 -6.48 -4.91 18.06
N ARG A 178 -6.82 -5.94 18.85
CA ARG A 178 -6.07 -6.34 20.04
C ARG A 178 -4.63 -6.81 19.77
N CYS A 179 -4.38 -7.47 18.64
CA CYS A 179 -3.06 -8.01 18.30
C CYS A 179 -2.22 -7.05 17.43
N TYR A 180 -2.64 -5.79 17.30
CA TYR A 180 -1.90 -4.79 16.55
C TYR A 180 -0.80 -4.16 17.41
N HIS A 181 0.42 -4.13 16.91
CA HIS A 181 1.52 -3.34 17.47
C HIS A 181 2.38 -2.76 16.33
N TRP A 182 2.89 -1.54 16.49
CA TRP A 182 3.64 -0.84 15.44
C TRP A 182 4.91 -1.60 15.01
N SER A 183 5.53 -2.35 15.92
CA SER A 183 6.72 -3.15 15.60
C SER A 183 6.43 -4.29 14.62
N MET A 184 5.23 -4.89 14.66
CA MET A 184 4.84 -5.95 13.72
C MET A 184 4.69 -5.39 12.30
N SER A 185 4.12 -4.19 12.16
CA SER A 185 4.05 -3.49 10.88
C SER A 185 5.44 -3.08 10.40
N LEU A 186 6.32 -2.59 11.27
CA LEU A 186 7.71 -2.28 10.91
C LEU A 186 8.49 -3.52 10.45
N LEU A 187 8.32 -4.66 11.12
CA LEU A 187 8.89 -5.94 10.69
C LEU A 187 8.40 -6.31 9.28
N GLY A 188 7.10 -6.11 9.00
CA GLY A 188 6.53 -6.30 7.67
C GLY A 188 7.19 -5.43 6.59
N VAL A 189 7.47 -4.16 6.88
CA VAL A 189 8.22 -3.26 5.98
C VAL A 189 9.61 -3.82 5.69
N LEU A 190 10.34 -4.21 6.73
CA LEU A 190 11.70 -4.73 6.60
C LEU A 190 11.75 -6.04 5.79
N LEU A 191 10.80 -6.95 6.02
CA LEU A 191 10.68 -8.20 5.28
C LEU A 191 10.34 -7.95 3.80
N CYS A 192 9.41 -7.03 3.51
CA CYS A 192 9.07 -6.68 2.13
C CYS A 192 10.28 -6.08 1.40
N LEU A 193 11.00 -5.14 2.04
CA LEU A 193 12.23 -4.57 1.50
C LEU A 193 13.30 -5.62 1.24
N ALA A 194 13.55 -6.50 2.22
CA ALA A 194 14.55 -7.57 2.08
C ALA A 194 14.25 -8.46 0.88
N VAL A 195 13.01 -8.94 0.73
CA VAL A 195 12.62 -9.80 -0.39
C VAL A 195 12.69 -9.06 -1.73
N MET A 196 12.32 -7.78 -1.79
CA MET A 196 12.46 -6.97 -3.01
C MET A 196 13.92 -6.86 -3.47
N PHE A 197 14.83 -6.52 -2.55
CA PHE A 197 16.26 -6.38 -2.86
C PHE A 197 16.93 -7.71 -3.20
N ILE A 198 16.54 -8.81 -2.56
CA ILE A 198 17.05 -10.16 -2.87
C ILE A 198 16.63 -10.59 -4.28
N SER A 199 15.40 -10.29 -4.70
CA SER A 199 14.91 -10.69 -6.01
C SER A 199 15.54 -9.88 -7.15
N SER A 200 15.51 -8.55 -7.05
CA SER A 200 16.19 -7.68 -8.01
C SER A 200 16.34 -6.27 -7.48
N TRP A 201 17.58 -5.90 -7.15
CA TRP A 201 17.88 -4.57 -6.60
C TRP A 201 17.63 -3.44 -7.61
N TYR A 202 17.86 -3.65 -8.91
CA TYR A 202 17.63 -2.63 -9.95
C TYR A 202 16.13 -2.34 -10.14
N TYR A 203 15.29 -3.37 -10.26
CA TYR A 203 13.83 -3.16 -10.36
C TYR A 203 13.24 -2.60 -9.06
N ALA A 204 13.78 -2.99 -7.90
CA ALA A 204 13.37 -2.44 -6.61
C ALA A 204 13.65 -0.93 -6.50
N LEU A 205 14.87 -0.49 -6.85
CA LEU A 205 15.21 0.94 -6.83
C LEU A 205 14.35 1.76 -7.80
N ALA A 206 14.17 1.27 -9.03
CA ALA A 206 13.37 1.94 -10.04
C ALA A 206 11.89 2.08 -9.62
N SER A 207 11.29 1.02 -9.08
CA SER A 207 9.90 1.03 -8.61
C SER A 207 9.70 1.93 -7.38
N MET A 208 10.61 1.90 -6.41
CA MET A 208 10.56 2.81 -5.26
C MET A 208 10.71 4.28 -5.66
N ALA A 209 11.61 4.59 -6.60
CA ALA A 209 11.77 5.94 -7.12
C ALA A 209 10.49 6.41 -7.82
N LEU A 210 9.90 5.59 -8.69
CA LEU A 210 8.64 5.89 -9.36
C LEU A 210 7.49 6.11 -8.36
N ALA A 211 7.36 5.24 -7.35
CA ALA A 211 6.35 5.39 -6.32
C ALA A 211 6.54 6.65 -5.47
N GLY A 212 7.78 7.01 -5.15
CA GLY A 212 8.11 8.26 -4.47
C GLY A 212 7.74 9.51 -5.28
N LEU A 213 7.98 9.49 -6.60
CA LEU A 213 7.56 10.56 -7.51
C LEU A 213 6.04 10.69 -7.56
N ILE A 214 5.31 9.56 -7.67
CA ILE A 214 3.84 9.56 -7.66
C ILE A 214 3.31 10.10 -6.33
N TYR A 215 3.87 9.66 -5.19
CA TYR A 215 3.49 10.16 -3.87
C TYR A 215 3.66 11.68 -3.76
N LYS A 216 4.83 12.20 -4.17
CA LYS A 216 5.11 13.65 -4.14
C LYS A 216 4.22 14.44 -5.09
N TYR A 217 3.92 13.89 -6.26
CA TYR A 217 3.00 14.50 -7.22
C TYR A 217 1.58 14.62 -6.63
N ILE A 218 1.08 13.57 -5.98
CA ILE A 218 -0.23 13.57 -5.32
C ILE A 218 -0.25 14.60 -4.18
N GLU A 219 0.80 14.66 -3.37
CA GLU A 219 0.93 15.62 -2.27
C GLU A 219 0.86 17.07 -2.78
N PHE A 220 1.58 17.37 -3.86
CA PHE A 220 1.60 18.69 -4.49
C PHE A 220 0.23 19.10 -5.03
N ARG A 221 -0.43 18.23 -5.80
CA ARG A 221 -1.77 18.50 -6.35
C ARG A 221 -2.85 18.59 -5.27
N GLY A 222 -2.72 17.80 -4.21
CA GLY A 222 -3.61 17.89 -3.04
C GLY A 222 -3.49 19.24 -2.34
N ALA A 223 -2.25 19.71 -2.12
CA ALA A 223 -1.98 21.02 -1.53
C ALA A 223 -2.49 22.17 -2.41
N GLU A 224 -2.29 22.10 -3.73
CA GLU A 224 -2.80 23.09 -4.69
C GLU A 224 -4.33 23.18 -4.66
N LYS A 225 -5.03 22.06 -4.55
CA LYS A 225 -6.51 22.01 -4.50
C LYS A 225 -7.07 22.56 -3.18
N GLU A 226 -6.44 22.25 -2.04
CA GLU A 226 -6.92 22.67 -0.72
C GLU A 226 -6.58 24.13 -0.40
N TRP A 227 -5.41 24.62 -0.83
CA TRP A 227 -4.87 25.93 -0.43
C TRP A 227 -4.67 26.91 -1.59
N GLY A 228 -4.96 26.52 -2.83
CA GLY A 228 -4.85 27.35 -4.04
C GLY A 228 -3.44 27.49 -4.62
N ASP A 229 -2.39 27.27 -3.82
CA ASP A 229 -0.98 27.26 -4.22
C ASP A 229 -0.30 26.00 -3.68
N GLY A 230 0.33 25.21 -4.55
CA GLY A 230 0.95 23.94 -4.19
C GLY A 230 2.08 24.07 -3.16
N ILE A 231 3.01 25.01 -3.35
CA ILE A 231 4.20 25.11 -2.47
C ILE A 231 3.81 25.68 -1.10
N ARG A 232 3.03 26.77 -1.09
CA ARG A 232 2.53 27.36 0.17
C ARG A 232 1.56 26.43 0.87
N GLY A 233 0.74 25.69 0.11
CA GLY A 233 -0.19 24.70 0.62
C GLY A 233 0.49 23.55 1.34
N LEU A 234 1.64 23.07 0.85
CA LEU A 234 2.44 22.05 1.56
C LEU A 234 2.89 22.53 2.93
N ALA A 235 3.41 23.77 3.02
CA ALA A 235 3.84 24.35 4.29
C ALA A 235 2.65 24.56 5.26
N LEU A 236 1.50 25.01 4.75
CA LEU A 236 0.28 25.20 5.55
C LEU A 236 -0.29 23.87 6.06
N SER A 237 -0.30 22.83 5.21
CA SER A 237 -0.74 21.49 5.60
C SER A 237 0.15 20.88 6.68
N ALA A 238 1.48 21.02 6.54
CA ALA A 238 2.45 20.59 7.55
C ALA A 238 2.28 21.35 8.88
N ALA A 239 2.03 22.66 8.83
CA ALA A 239 1.79 23.49 10.02
C ALA A 239 0.47 23.09 10.73
N ARG A 240 -0.62 22.94 9.97
CA ARG A 240 -1.93 22.51 10.49
C ARG A 240 -1.84 21.14 11.16
N TYR A 241 -1.18 20.17 10.51
CA TYR A 241 -0.99 18.84 11.06
C TYR A 241 -0.19 18.87 12.37
N SER A 242 0.86 19.71 12.43
CA SER A 242 1.67 19.87 13.63
C SER A 242 0.90 20.52 14.79
N LEU A 243 0.05 21.51 14.50
CA LEU A 243 -0.80 22.18 15.49
C LEU A 243 -1.88 21.23 16.06
N LEU A 244 -2.58 20.49 15.20
CA LEU A 244 -3.60 19.52 15.63
C LEU A 244 -3.00 18.42 16.53
N ARG A 245 -1.78 17.98 16.22
CA ARG A 245 -1.06 17.01 17.06
C ARG A 245 -0.69 17.56 18.44
N LEU A 246 -0.46 18.87 18.55
CA LEU A 246 -0.10 19.49 19.84
C LEU A 246 -1.29 19.51 20.81
N GLU A 247 -2.52 19.59 20.28
CA GLU A 247 -3.75 19.66 21.07
C GLU A 247 -4.05 18.38 21.87
N GLU A 248 -3.67 17.20 21.35
CA GLU A 248 -3.84 15.92 22.05
C GLU A 248 -2.78 15.66 23.16
N GLY A 249 -1.72 16.47 23.22
CA GLY A 249 -0.64 16.31 24.20
C GLY A 249 -1.01 16.84 25.60
N PRO A 250 -0.36 16.36 26.68
CA PRO A 250 -0.55 16.95 28.00
C PRO A 250 -0.12 18.44 27.97
N PRO A 251 -0.94 19.37 28.50
CA PRO A 251 -0.73 20.81 28.32
C PRO A 251 0.52 21.32 29.04
N HIS A 252 0.95 20.66 30.11
CA HIS A 252 2.13 21.07 30.88
C HIS A 252 3.35 20.20 30.54
N THR A 253 4.37 20.82 29.97
CA THR A 253 5.69 20.19 29.90
C THR A 253 6.36 20.28 31.27
N LYS A 254 6.92 19.18 31.78
CA LYS A 254 7.71 19.20 33.04
C LYS A 254 8.95 20.11 32.92
N ASN A 255 9.46 20.24 31.70
CA ASN A 255 10.53 21.18 31.37
C ASN A 255 9.92 22.50 30.92
N TRP A 256 10.13 23.56 31.70
CA TRP A 256 9.71 24.91 31.34
C TRP A 256 10.56 25.44 30.17
N ARG A 257 9.88 25.94 29.14
CA ARG A 257 10.51 26.72 28.06
C ARG A 257 9.74 28.02 27.88
N PRO A 258 10.40 29.20 27.95
CA PRO A 258 9.71 30.47 27.82
C PRO A 258 9.17 30.66 26.40
N GLN A 259 7.84 30.73 26.27
CA GLN A 259 7.16 31.28 25.09
C GLN A 259 6.79 32.72 25.41
N ILE A 260 7.44 33.67 24.75
CA ILE A 260 7.43 35.08 25.14
C ILE A 260 6.37 35.82 24.31
N LEU A 261 5.46 36.51 24.98
CA LEU A 261 4.59 37.52 24.38
C LEU A 261 5.16 38.91 24.70
N VAL A 262 5.72 39.60 23.69
CA VAL A 262 6.34 40.92 23.87
C VAL A 262 5.30 42.02 23.65
N LEU A 263 4.85 42.66 24.72
CA LEU A 263 3.90 43.77 24.65
C LEU A 263 4.62 45.10 24.36
N CYS A 264 4.45 45.63 23.15
CA CYS A 264 5.07 46.89 22.73
C CYS A 264 4.08 48.06 22.83
N LYS A 265 4.37 49.03 23.72
CA LYS A 265 3.60 50.30 23.76
C LYS A 265 4.04 51.23 22.63
N LEU A 266 3.05 51.80 21.94
CA LEU A 266 3.24 52.76 20.85
C LEU A 266 3.16 54.19 21.39
N ASN A 267 3.91 55.11 20.78
CA ASN A 267 3.78 56.56 20.99
C ASN A 267 2.65 57.14 20.12
N SER A 268 2.37 58.45 20.28
CA SER A 268 1.44 59.21 19.43
C SER A 268 1.73 59.06 17.93
N ASP A 269 2.99 58.87 17.57
CA ASP A 269 3.46 58.75 16.18
C ASP A 269 3.49 57.30 15.68
N LEU A 270 2.82 56.37 16.38
CA LEU A 270 2.79 54.93 16.07
C LEU A 270 4.18 54.24 16.08
N VAL A 271 5.16 54.84 16.75
CA VAL A 271 6.51 54.25 16.93
C VAL A 271 6.58 53.50 18.26
N PRO A 272 7.19 52.30 18.32
CA PRO A 272 7.38 51.57 19.58
C PRO A 272 8.28 52.37 20.55
N LYS A 273 7.74 52.68 21.72
CA LYS A 273 8.40 53.50 22.77
C LYS A 273 9.68 52.85 23.31
N HIS A 274 9.73 51.51 23.37
CA HIS A 274 10.84 50.76 23.96
C HIS A 274 11.39 49.71 22.98
N ARG A 275 12.16 50.13 21.97
CA ARG A 275 12.76 49.23 20.98
C ARG A 275 13.70 48.16 21.56
N LYS A 276 14.38 48.45 22.68
CA LYS A 276 15.31 47.52 23.34
C LYS A 276 14.65 46.24 23.86
N LEU A 277 13.32 46.25 24.09
CA LEU A 277 12.55 45.07 24.51
C LEU A 277 12.58 43.96 23.46
N ILE A 278 12.52 44.32 22.18
CA ILE A 278 12.57 43.37 21.06
C ILE A 278 13.99 42.76 20.95
N ALA A 279 15.03 43.59 21.12
CA ALA A 279 16.42 43.13 21.12
C ALA A 279 16.71 42.15 22.27
N PHE A 280 16.20 42.44 23.47
CA PHE A 280 16.32 41.53 24.62
C PHE A 280 15.57 40.21 24.39
N ALA A 281 14.35 40.26 23.85
CA ALA A 281 13.59 39.05 23.52
C ALA A 281 14.32 38.18 22.48
N SER A 282 14.95 38.80 21.47
CA SER A 282 15.79 38.11 20.48
C SER A 282 16.99 37.43 21.13
N GLN A 283 17.70 38.10 22.05
CA GLN A 283 18.82 37.52 22.79
C GLN A 283 18.39 36.37 23.70
N LEU A 284 17.24 36.50 24.36
CA LEU A 284 16.70 35.49 25.27
C LEU A 284 16.28 34.21 24.53
N LYS A 285 15.77 34.31 23.30
CA LYS A 285 15.36 33.16 22.47
C LYS A 285 16.45 32.65 21.55
N ALA A 286 17.46 33.47 21.24
CA ALA A 286 18.55 33.14 20.33
C ALA A 286 18.09 32.54 18.98
N GLY A 287 16.91 32.96 18.49
CA GLY A 287 16.34 32.47 17.23
C GLY A 287 15.70 31.06 17.28
N LYS A 288 15.42 30.51 18.47
CA LYS A 288 14.79 29.20 18.66
C LYS A 288 13.45 29.27 19.39
#